data_AF-A0A2M7SK61-F1
#
_entry.id   AF-A0A2M7SK61-F1
#
_cell.length_a   1.000
_cell.length_b   1.000
_cell.length_c   1.000
_cell.angle_alpha   90.00
_cell.angle_beta   90.00
_cell.angle_gamma   90.00
#
_symmetry.space_group_name_H-M   'P 1'
#
loop_
_entity.id
_entity.type
_entity.pdbx_description
1 polymer ?
#
loop_
_entity_poly.entity_id
_entity_poly.type
_entity_poly.pdbx_seq_one_letter_code
_entity_poly.pdbx_strand_id
1 'polypeptide(L)'
;MSRPDTKSSINTFKQYTKLFDLSSFFCYSLPEMHTVRLLIVCLLLLPSISNAFCYEDAGNACGINPSLLKSIARIESNFNPRVINRNLDGSIDMGLMQINYSWVSRLGLDSGRLLSDPCYNVMTGAG
;
A
#
# COMPACT_ATOMS: atom_id res chain seq x y z
N MET A 1 -0.61 -14.82 45.31
CA MET A 1 -1.32 -15.09 44.04
C MET A 1 -2.81 -14.95 44.30
N SER A 2 -3.32 -13.73 44.16
CA SER A 2 -4.72 -13.40 44.45
C SER A 2 -5.27 -12.63 43.25
N ARG A 3 -6.29 -13.19 42.60
CA ARG A 3 -6.94 -12.59 41.42
C ARG A 3 -7.47 -11.19 41.78
N PRO A 4 -7.22 -10.15 40.97
CA PRO A 4 -7.87 -8.86 41.18
C PRO A 4 -9.38 -8.95 40.91
N ASP A 5 -10.16 -8.34 41.81
CA ASP A 5 -11.62 -8.35 41.90
C ASP A 5 -12.32 -7.69 40.70
N THR A 6 -12.98 -8.52 39.89
CA THR A 6 -13.72 -8.13 38.67
C THR A 6 -14.94 -7.24 38.94
N LYS A 7 -15.42 -7.14 40.19
CA LYS A 7 -16.64 -6.36 40.52
C LYS A 7 -16.41 -4.85 40.49
N SER A 8 -15.20 -4.37 40.77
CA SER A 8 -14.87 -2.94 40.73
C SER A 8 -14.89 -2.42 39.29
N SER A 9 -14.26 -3.15 38.35
CA SER A 9 -14.27 -2.80 36.93
C SER A 9 -15.66 -2.82 36.30
N ILE A 10 -16.57 -3.70 36.74
CA ILE A 10 -17.95 -3.76 36.21
C ILE A 10 -18.75 -2.49 36.58
N ASN A 11 -18.54 -1.93 37.77
CA ASN A 11 -19.25 -0.71 38.18
C ASN A 11 -18.72 0.52 37.44
N THR A 12 -17.41 0.60 37.18
CA THR A 12 -16.83 1.63 36.31
C THR A 12 -17.37 1.49 34.88
N PHE A 13 -17.46 0.27 34.33
CA PHE A 13 -18.01 0.03 32.99
C PHE A 13 -19.51 0.37 32.91
N LYS A 14 -20.30 0.08 33.96
CA LYS A 14 -21.71 0.46 34.03
C LYS A 14 -21.93 1.98 34.04
N GLN A 15 -21.00 2.73 34.63
CA GLN A 15 -21.04 4.19 34.61
C GLN A 15 -20.79 4.75 33.20
N TYR A 16 -19.93 4.11 32.41
CA TYR A 16 -19.73 4.45 31.00
C TYR A 16 -20.92 4.06 30.11
N THR A 17 -21.62 2.96 30.40
CA THR A 17 -22.78 2.53 29.59
C THR A 17 -24.06 3.31 29.87
N LYS A 18 -24.16 4.06 30.97
CA LYS A 18 -25.33 4.93 31.25
C LYS A 18 -25.29 6.27 30.51
N LEU A 19 -24.20 6.61 29.82
CA LEU A 19 -24.07 7.86 29.05
C LEU A 19 -24.42 7.73 27.57
N PHE A 20 -24.75 6.53 27.08
CA PHE A 20 -25.22 6.29 25.71
C PHE A 20 -26.70 5.91 25.71
N ASP A 21 -27.55 6.88 26.06
CA ASP A 21 -28.98 6.78 25.81
C ASP A 21 -29.24 6.91 24.29
N LEU A 22 -29.25 5.75 23.61
CA LEU A 22 -29.44 5.64 22.16
C LEU A 22 -30.86 6.00 21.70
N SER A 23 -31.78 6.33 22.61
CA SER A 23 -33.12 6.82 22.26
C SER A 23 -33.16 8.31 21.92
N SER A 24 -32.13 9.07 22.31
CA SER A 24 -31.99 10.50 21.96
C SER A 24 -31.21 10.74 20.65
N PHE A 25 -30.53 9.72 20.10
CA PHE A 25 -29.79 9.82 18.83
C PHE A 25 -30.68 9.66 17.57
N PHE A 26 -31.96 9.31 17.73
CA PHE A 26 -32.93 9.41 16.62
C PHE A 26 -33.49 10.84 16.46
N CYS A 27 -32.95 11.80 17.22
CA CYS A 27 -33.22 13.23 17.08
C CYS A 27 -32.04 13.97 16.40
N TYR A 28 -31.33 13.34 15.46
CA TYR A 28 -30.50 14.11 14.52
C TYR A 28 -31.40 14.55 13.37
N SER A 29 -31.82 15.81 13.46
CA SER A 29 -32.37 16.61 12.38
C SER A 29 -31.74 16.25 11.03
N LEU A 30 -32.58 16.21 9.98
CA LEU A 30 -32.14 16.19 8.58
C LEU A 30 -30.93 17.11 8.44
N PRO A 31 -29.76 16.62 7.99
CA PRO A 31 -28.60 17.49 7.86
C PRO A 31 -29.00 18.62 6.92
N GLU A 32 -28.92 19.86 7.40
CA GLU A 32 -29.05 21.05 6.58
C GLU A 32 -28.27 20.84 5.26
N MET A 33 -28.80 21.28 4.12
CA MET A 33 -28.17 21.06 2.80
C MET A 33 -26.69 21.47 2.79
N HIS A 34 -26.31 22.42 3.64
CA HIS A 34 -24.95 22.87 3.88
C HIS A 34 -24.04 21.79 4.47
N THR A 35 -24.52 20.98 5.43
CA THR A 35 -23.74 19.93 6.09
C THR A 35 -23.42 18.79 5.13
N VAL A 36 -24.41 18.39 4.31
CA VAL A 36 -24.21 17.39 3.24
C VAL A 36 -23.22 17.90 2.20
N ARG A 37 -23.33 19.18 1.81
CA ARG A 37 -22.41 19.83 0.88
C ARG A 37 -20.99 19.90 1.43
N LEU A 38 -20.83 20.20 2.72
CA LEU A 38 -19.52 20.22 3.38
C LEU A 38 -18.87 18.84 3.40
N LEU A 39 -19.66 17.79 3.68
CA LEU A 39 -19.19 16.40 3.70
C LEU A 39 -18.71 15.92 2.31
N ILE A 40 -19.45 16.24 1.25
CA ILE A 40 -19.05 15.92 -0.14
C ILE A 40 -17.76 16.65 -0.52
N VAL A 41 -17.65 17.95 -0.20
CA VAL A 41 -16.44 18.73 -0.44
C VAL A 41 -15.24 18.12 0.31
N CYS A 42 -15.43 17.71 1.56
CA CYS A 42 -14.39 17.07 2.36
C CYS A 42 -13.91 15.73 1.76
N LEU A 43 -14.84 14.93 1.21
CA LEU A 43 -14.51 13.66 0.55
C LEU A 43 -13.71 13.86 -0.75
N LEU A 44 -13.98 14.95 -1.49
CA LEU A 44 -13.24 15.29 -2.72
C LEU A 44 -11.82 15.81 -2.45
N LEU A 45 -11.53 16.24 -1.22
CA LEU A 45 -10.21 16.73 -0.83
C LEU A 45 -9.27 15.62 -0.33
N LEU A 46 -9.70 14.36 -0.34
CA LEU A 46 -8.85 13.24 0.03
C LEU A 46 -7.76 13.02 -1.02
N PRO A 47 -6.46 13.00 -0.64
CA PRO A 47 -5.38 12.72 -1.57
C PRO A 47 -5.49 11.28 -2.09
N SER A 48 -5.29 11.09 -3.39
CA SER A 48 -5.19 9.77 -4.00
C SER A 48 -3.77 9.23 -3.87
N ILE A 49 -3.63 8.01 -3.35
CA ILE A 49 -2.35 7.30 -3.36
C ILE A 49 -2.18 6.70 -4.76
N SER A 50 -1.35 7.35 -5.58
CA SER A 50 -0.90 6.79 -6.85
C SER A 50 0.39 6.01 -6.64
N ASN A 51 0.45 4.76 -7.10
CA ASN A 51 1.69 4.01 -7.16
C ASN A 51 2.37 4.31 -8.50
N ALA A 52 3.35 5.21 -8.50
CA ALA A 52 4.24 5.40 -9.64
C ALA A 52 5.46 4.48 -9.49
N PHE A 53 5.78 3.70 -10.52
CA PHE A 53 6.91 2.76 -10.50
C PHE A 53 8.25 3.40 -10.90
N CYS A 54 8.40 4.73 -10.77
CA CYS A 54 9.64 5.47 -11.06
C CYS A 54 10.24 5.26 -12.47
N TYR A 55 9.42 5.05 -13.49
CA TYR A 55 9.92 4.89 -14.87
C TYR A 55 10.64 6.15 -15.39
N GLU A 56 10.17 7.34 -15.00
CA GLU A 56 10.79 8.61 -15.38
C GLU A 56 12.14 8.80 -14.71
N ASP A 57 12.22 8.55 -13.41
CA ASP A 57 13.47 8.66 -12.65
C ASP A 57 14.53 7.67 -13.17
N ALA A 58 14.14 6.42 -13.38
CA ALA A 58 15.00 5.38 -13.93
C ALA A 58 15.45 5.71 -15.36
N GLY A 59 14.52 6.17 -16.20
CA GLY A 59 14.82 6.58 -17.56
C GLY A 59 15.80 7.75 -17.63
N ASN A 60 15.60 8.76 -16.78
CA ASN A 60 16.50 9.91 -16.70
C ASN A 60 17.88 9.53 -16.17
N ALA A 61 17.96 8.68 -15.15
CA ALA A 61 19.21 8.23 -14.55
C ALA A 61 20.07 7.39 -15.53
N CYS A 62 19.43 6.52 -16.31
CA CYS A 62 20.12 5.59 -17.22
C CYS A 62 20.13 6.04 -18.69
N GLY A 63 19.53 7.20 -19.02
CA GLY A 63 19.40 7.67 -20.40
C GLY A 63 18.48 6.80 -21.27
N ILE A 64 17.50 6.12 -20.66
CA ILE A 64 16.55 5.21 -21.31
C ILE A 64 15.20 5.91 -21.43
N ASN A 65 14.50 5.77 -22.55
CA ASN A 65 13.15 6.33 -22.68
C ASN A 65 12.19 5.68 -21.65
N PRO A 66 11.52 6.46 -20.78
CA PRO A 66 10.61 5.90 -19.76
C PRO A 66 9.48 5.02 -20.32
N SER A 67 9.01 5.32 -21.55
CA SER A 67 7.99 4.51 -22.23
C SER A 67 8.50 3.12 -22.60
N LEU A 68 9.80 2.98 -22.85
CA LEU A 68 10.42 1.68 -23.11
C LEU A 68 10.43 0.83 -21.83
N LEU A 69 10.88 1.40 -20.70
CA LEU A 69 10.85 0.71 -19.40
C LEU A 69 9.43 0.25 -19.03
N LYS A 70 8.44 1.12 -19.26
CA LYS A 70 7.02 0.77 -19.05
C LYS A 70 6.55 -0.34 -19.98
N SER A 71 7.03 -0.39 -21.21
CA SER A 71 6.71 -1.46 -22.16
C SER A 71 7.32 -2.79 -21.75
N ILE A 72 8.56 -2.78 -21.26
CA ILE A 72 9.23 -3.97 -20.71
C ILE A 72 8.46 -4.50 -19.50
N ALA A 73 8.19 -3.66 -18.52
CA ALA A 73 7.42 -4.04 -17.32
C ALA A 73 6.03 -4.63 -17.66
N ARG A 74 5.40 -4.16 -18.75
CA ARG A 74 4.13 -4.72 -19.23
C ARG A 74 4.29 -6.16 -19.73
N ILE A 75 5.35 -6.45 -20.46
CA ILE A 75 5.61 -7.79 -21.00
C ILE A 75 6.07 -8.74 -19.88
N GLU A 76 6.96 -8.27 -19.01
CA GLU A 76 7.59 -9.09 -17.98
C GLU A 76 6.64 -9.49 -16.85
N SER A 77 5.77 -8.58 -16.43
CA SER A 77 4.91 -8.81 -15.26
C SER A 77 3.48 -8.33 -15.42
N ASN A 78 3.11 -7.75 -16.57
CA ASN A 78 1.85 -7.05 -16.76
C ASN A 78 1.59 -6.04 -15.63
N PHE A 79 2.64 -5.28 -15.26
CA PHE A 79 2.62 -4.29 -14.18
C PHE A 79 2.35 -4.85 -12.78
N ASN A 80 2.54 -6.15 -12.55
CA ASN A 80 2.40 -6.75 -11.23
C ASN A 80 3.78 -6.81 -10.51
N PRO A 81 4.01 -5.99 -9.47
CA PRO A 81 5.31 -5.92 -8.81
C PRO A 81 5.65 -7.15 -7.96
N ARG A 82 4.70 -8.08 -7.77
CA ARG A 82 4.87 -9.26 -6.91
C ARG A 82 5.01 -10.57 -7.69
N VAL A 83 5.28 -10.51 -8.99
CA VAL A 83 5.49 -11.70 -9.82
C VAL A 83 6.81 -12.37 -9.45
N ILE A 84 6.79 -13.69 -9.26
CA ILE A 84 7.97 -14.51 -9.11
C ILE A 84 7.83 -15.65 -10.10
N ASN A 85 8.75 -15.73 -11.06
CA ASN A 85 8.79 -16.79 -12.04
C ASN A 85 9.99 -17.71 -11.76
N ARG A 86 9.80 -19.01 -12.01
CA ARG A 86 10.86 -20.02 -11.95
C ARG A 86 11.11 -20.55 -13.36
N ASN A 87 12.35 -20.45 -13.80
CA ASN A 87 12.78 -20.91 -15.10
C ASN A 87 13.08 -22.42 -15.09
N LEU A 88 13.14 -23.03 -16.28
CA LEU A 88 13.41 -24.47 -16.44
C LEU A 88 14.79 -24.88 -15.91
N ASP A 89 15.75 -23.97 -15.95
CA ASP A 89 17.10 -24.15 -15.39
C ASP A 89 17.14 -24.00 -13.85
N GLY A 90 16.00 -23.72 -13.22
CA GLY A 90 15.85 -23.53 -11.78
C GLY A 90 16.14 -22.11 -11.30
N SER A 91 16.54 -21.19 -12.17
CA SER A 91 16.70 -19.77 -11.81
C SER A 91 15.36 -19.10 -11.51
N ILE A 92 15.40 -17.98 -10.79
CA ILE A 92 14.20 -17.29 -10.29
C ILE A 92 14.25 -15.83 -10.74
N ASP A 93 13.19 -15.34 -11.36
CA ASP A 93 13.04 -13.94 -11.76
C ASP A 93 12.00 -13.25 -10.86
N MET A 94 12.27 -12.01 -10.47
CA MET A 94 11.52 -11.32 -9.42
C MET A 94 11.03 -9.93 -9.80
N GLY A 95 9.77 -9.70 -9.49
CA GLY A 95 9.12 -8.41 -9.48
C GLY A 95 8.83 -7.83 -10.87
N LEU A 96 8.69 -6.51 -10.91
CA LEU A 96 8.11 -5.78 -12.03
C LEU A 96 8.89 -5.95 -13.35
N MET A 97 10.21 -5.93 -13.25
CA MET A 97 11.19 -6.05 -14.35
C MET A 97 11.82 -7.45 -14.42
N GLN A 98 11.29 -8.43 -13.68
CA GLN A 98 11.75 -9.83 -13.70
C GLN A 98 13.27 -9.97 -13.52
N ILE A 99 13.82 -9.32 -12.49
CA ILE A 99 15.25 -9.36 -12.18
C ILE A 99 15.63 -10.76 -11.70
N ASN A 100 16.61 -11.38 -12.36
CA ASN A 100 17.08 -12.70 -11.99
C ASN A 100 17.79 -12.71 -10.63
N TYR A 101 17.44 -13.67 -9.77
CA TYR A 101 17.93 -13.82 -8.39
C TYR A 101 19.45 -13.99 -8.32
N SER A 102 20.09 -14.53 -9.37
CA SER A 102 21.55 -14.67 -9.41
C SER A 102 22.29 -13.33 -9.29
N TRP A 103 21.66 -12.21 -9.65
CA TRP A 103 22.23 -10.87 -9.51
C TRP A 103 22.15 -10.30 -8.10
N VAL A 104 21.28 -10.83 -7.23
CA VAL A 104 21.06 -10.30 -5.88
C VAL A 104 22.35 -10.28 -5.09
N SER A 105 23.04 -11.43 -5.00
CA SER A 105 24.31 -11.51 -4.29
C SER A 105 25.46 -10.82 -5.02
N ARG A 106 25.40 -10.75 -6.36
CA ARG A 106 26.49 -10.19 -7.19
C ARG A 106 26.55 -8.67 -7.12
N LEU A 107 25.39 -8.02 -7.05
CA LEU A 107 25.25 -6.57 -7.03
C LEU A 107 24.87 -6.02 -5.64
N GLY A 108 24.74 -6.90 -4.63
CA GLY A 108 24.35 -6.49 -3.28
C GLY A 108 22.93 -5.96 -3.19
N LEU A 109 22.00 -6.54 -3.95
CA LEU A 109 20.61 -6.12 -3.98
C LEU A 109 19.82 -6.71 -2.80
N ASP A 110 18.72 -6.05 -2.44
CA ASP A 110 17.76 -6.58 -1.49
C ASP A 110 16.61 -7.27 -2.25
N SER A 111 16.57 -8.61 -2.18
CA SER A 111 15.53 -9.41 -2.85
C SER A 111 14.12 -9.16 -2.31
N GLY A 112 13.98 -8.85 -1.02
CA GLY A 112 12.68 -8.49 -0.46
C GLY A 112 12.19 -7.16 -1.03
N ARG A 113 13.12 -6.20 -1.13
CA ARG A 113 12.85 -4.89 -1.70
C ARG A 113 12.50 -4.95 -3.19
N LEU A 114 13.08 -5.88 -3.96
CA LEU A 114 12.69 -6.10 -5.36
C LEU A 114 11.19 -6.44 -5.54
N LEU A 115 10.51 -6.96 -4.51
CA LEU A 115 9.08 -7.29 -4.56
C LEU A 115 8.20 -6.28 -3.83
N SER A 116 8.73 -5.64 -2.78
CA SER A 116 7.97 -4.68 -1.97
C SER A 116 8.06 -3.24 -2.46
N ASP A 117 9.10 -2.90 -3.22
CA ASP A 117 9.39 -1.55 -3.73
C ASP A 117 9.53 -1.60 -5.26
N PRO A 118 8.43 -1.36 -6.01
CA PRO A 118 8.45 -1.40 -7.46
C PRO A 118 9.41 -0.38 -8.08
N CYS A 119 9.64 0.75 -7.42
CA CYS A 119 10.58 1.78 -7.86
C CYS A 119 12.01 1.24 -7.82
N TYR A 120 12.40 0.61 -6.70
CA TYR A 120 13.69 -0.06 -6.59
C TYR A 120 13.89 -1.15 -7.66
N ASN A 121 12.83 -1.92 -7.96
CA ASN A 121 12.87 -2.93 -9.02
C ASN A 121 13.08 -2.30 -10.42
N VAL A 122 12.36 -1.23 -10.74
CA VAL A 122 12.53 -0.50 -12.02
C VAL A 122 13.91 0.13 -12.15
N MET A 123 14.39 0.78 -11.10
CA MET A 123 15.75 1.35 -11.07
C MET A 123 16.81 0.28 -11.30
N THR A 124 16.66 -0.89 -10.68
CA THR A 124 17.55 -2.05 -10.87
C THR A 124 17.45 -2.62 -12.29
N GLY A 125 16.27 -2.65 -12.89
CA GLY A 125 16.09 -3.15 -14.25
C GLY A 125 16.61 -2.21 -15.34
N ALA A 126 16.84 -0.93 -15.01
CA ALA A 126 17.33 0.07 -15.94
C ALA A 126 18.86 0.17 -16.00
N GLY A 127 19.61 -0.35 -15.00
CA GLY A 127 21.06 -0.13 -14.89
C GLY A 127 21.81 -1.20 -14.11
#